data_AF-A0A9P3PIR8-F1
#
_entry.id   AF-A0A9P3PIR8-F1
#
_cell.length_a   1.000
_cell.length_b   1.000
_cell.length_c   1.000
_cell.angle_alpha   90.00
_cell.angle_beta   90.00
_cell.angle_gamma   90.00
#
_symmetry.space_group_name_H-M   'P 1'
#
loop_
_entity.id
_entity.type
_entity.pdbx_description
1 polymer ?
#
loop_
_entity_poly.entity_id
_entity_poly.type
_entity_poly.pdbx_seq_one_letter_code
_entity_poly.pdbx_strand_id
1 'polypeptide(L)'
;MAQLKPSKSLAMGIKIVKKRTTRFKRHQSDRYKSVKEAWRKPKGIDNRVRRRFKGQLAMPKIGYGSNKKTRHLLPNGLKKFVVNNVREVDLLLMHNKSFTAEIAHGVSSQKRTAILERAKVLGIKVTNPAARLRPLALSHLAIILDKDDQYLTSNILAMAWRGGNTRDVRAASHAGDWYSGDGRELDSELSTWLRNVGHTDEPYPVKGCKAIIAPHAGYAYSGPAAAWAYKSIDTTGIKRVFILGPSHHFYLEGCALSSCKEYDTPIGRLPLDLETIEELRSTGRFASMSIRADEDEHSIEMHLPYVRKVFEGKDISIVPIVVGAISREAEASFGAILAPYLERDDTFCVVSSDFCHWGTRFSYTYYYPDATLGVETPPVHLSRSVAPAASQPIHQSISQLDHEAMTVLTLPPSTAADAHVAFAKYLVKTKNTICGRHPIGVLLGAMTFLEKEKGIHPTIKWVRYEQSSACLTIRDSSVSYASAWVRF
;
A
#
# COMPACT_ATOMS: atom_id res chain seq x y z
N MET A 1 -48.56 -17.18 15.60
CA MET A 1 -47.49 -16.25 16.03
C MET A 1 -46.39 -17.04 16.72
N ALA A 2 -45.31 -17.34 16.01
CA ALA A 2 -44.09 -17.87 16.60
C ALA A 2 -42.98 -16.87 16.29
N GLN A 3 -42.43 -16.23 17.33
CA GLN A 3 -41.34 -15.27 17.19
C GLN A 3 -40.08 -15.97 16.67
N LEU A 4 -39.73 -15.70 15.42
CA LEU A 4 -38.42 -16.04 14.85
C LEU A 4 -37.35 -15.25 15.60
N LYS A 5 -36.57 -15.94 16.43
CA LYS A 5 -35.37 -15.38 17.06
C LYS A 5 -34.37 -14.97 15.97
N PRO A 6 -33.71 -13.80 16.07
CA PRO A 6 -32.72 -13.39 15.10
C PRO A 6 -31.56 -14.39 15.09
N SER A 7 -31.27 -14.93 13.90
CA SER A 7 -30.14 -15.83 13.70
C SER A 7 -28.85 -15.09 14.06
N LYS A 8 -28.10 -15.61 15.04
CA LYS A 8 -26.73 -15.17 15.30
C LYS A 8 -25.94 -15.45 14.03
N SER A 9 -25.44 -14.40 13.36
CA SER A 9 -24.42 -14.58 12.34
C SER A 9 -23.25 -15.31 12.99
N LEU A 10 -23.06 -16.58 12.62
CA LEU A 10 -21.85 -17.31 12.95
C LEU A 10 -20.73 -16.68 12.13
N ALA A 11 -20.09 -15.63 12.67
CA ALA A 11 -18.73 -15.31 12.28
C ALA A 11 -17.92 -16.61 12.43
N MET A 12 -17.47 -17.19 11.33
CA MET A 12 -16.62 -18.39 11.34
C MET A 12 -15.32 -18.07 12.07
N GLY A 13 -15.32 -18.21 13.40
CA GLY A 13 -14.15 -17.98 14.23
C GLY A 13 -13.10 -19.04 13.96
N ILE A 14 -11.85 -18.63 13.72
CA ILE A 14 -10.75 -19.55 13.50
C ILE A 14 -10.54 -20.39 14.78
N LYS A 15 -10.73 -21.71 14.67
CA LYS A 15 -10.52 -22.63 15.79
C LYS A 15 -9.03 -22.72 16.14
N ILE A 16 -8.65 -22.17 17.29
CA ILE A 16 -7.26 -22.22 17.78
C ILE A 16 -6.92 -23.66 18.21
N VAL A 17 -5.99 -24.30 17.49
CA VAL A 17 -5.56 -25.67 17.78
C VAL A 17 -4.39 -25.69 18.77
N LYS A 18 -4.48 -26.47 19.84
CA LYS A 18 -3.38 -26.72 20.78
C LYS A 18 -2.61 -27.97 20.36
N LYS A 19 -1.27 -27.93 20.40
CA LYS A 19 -0.40 -29.08 20.06
C LYS A 19 -0.60 -30.27 21.01
N ARG A 20 -0.91 -29.97 22.27
CA ARG A 20 -1.20 -30.94 23.33
C ARG A 20 -2.34 -30.39 24.17
N THR A 21 -3.27 -31.26 24.55
CA THR A 21 -4.49 -30.90 25.30
C THR A 21 -4.40 -31.27 26.78
N THR A 22 -3.30 -31.90 27.22
CA THR A 22 -3.07 -32.28 28.62
C THR A 22 -3.16 -31.05 29.52
N ARG A 23 -4.05 -31.11 30.51
CA ARG A 23 -4.18 -30.07 31.54
C ARG A 23 -3.27 -30.41 32.71
N PHE A 24 -2.67 -29.37 33.29
CA PHE A 24 -1.79 -29.51 34.45
C PHE A 24 -2.48 -28.97 35.69
N LYS A 25 -2.51 -29.76 36.75
CA LYS A 25 -3.08 -29.36 38.04
C LYS A 25 -2.08 -28.54 38.85
N ARG A 26 -2.57 -27.74 39.79
CA ARG A 26 -1.71 -27.03 40.74
C ARG A 26 -1.11 -28.03 41.71
N HIS A 27 0.15 -27.83 42.10
CA HIS A 27 0.70 -28.59 43.22
C HIS A 27 -0.16 -28.34 44.49
N GLN A 28 -0.59 -29.43 45.14
CA GLN A 28 -1.41 -29.46 46.37
C GLN A 28 -2.87 -29.01 46.23
N SER A 29 -3.42 -28.83 45.03
CA SER A 29 -4.86 -28.55 44.88
C SER A 29 -5.76 -29.73 45.25
N ASP A 30 -5.21 -30.94 45.22
CA ASP A 30 -5.82 -32.18 45.71
C ASP A 30 -5.86 -32.26 47.25
N ARG A 31 -4.92 -31.58 47.92
CA ARG A 31 -4.74 -31.66 49.38
C ARG A 31 -5.42 -30.54 50.15
N TYR A 32 -5.47 -29.34 49.59
CA TYR A 32 -6.02 -28.16 50.27
C TYR A 32 -7.20 -27.57 49.51
N LYS A 33 -8.39 -27.55 50.15
CA LYS A 33 -9.63 -26.97 49.57
C LYS A 33 -9.48 -25.50 49.16
N SER A 34 -8.61 -24.74 49.84
CA SER A 34 -8.30 -23.34 49.51
C SER A 34 -7.50 -23.17 48.22
N VAL A 35 -6.89 -24.25 47.71
CA VAL A 35 -6.03 -24.23 46.52
C VAL A 35 -6.82 -24.76 45.32
N LYS A 36 -7.38 -23.84 44.53
CA LYS A 36 -8.12 -24.19 43.30
C LYS A 36 -7.25 -24.94 42.29
N GLU A 37 -7.85 -25.89 41.57
CA GLU A 37 -7.21 -26.61 40.45
C GLU A 37 -6.94 -25.67 39.27
N ALA A 38 -5.78 -25.02 39.27
CA ALA A 38 -5.29 -24.18 38.18
C ALA A 38 -3.76 -24.21 38.10
N TRP A 39 -3.21 -24.47 36.92
CA TRP A 39 -1.75 -24.54 36.75
C TRP A 39 -1.04 -23.29 37.28
N ARG A 40 -0.07 -23.50 38.17
CA ARG A 40 0.90 -22.50 38.65
C ARG A 40 2.25 -23.20 38.73
N LYS A 41 3.31 -22.58 38.19
CA LYS A 41 4.67 -23.12 38.29
C LYS A 41 5.07 -23.23 39.77
N PRO A 42 5.40 -24.43 40.29
CA PRO A 42 5.84 -24.58 41.68
C PRO A 42 7.13 -23.78 41.93
N LYS A 43 7.21 -23.15 43.11
CA LYS A 43 8.35 -22.33 43.56
C LYS A 43 9.05 -23.02 44.76
N GLY A 44 10.22 -22.54 45.13
CA GLY A 44 11.02 -23.05 46.26
C GLY A 44 12.14 -24.01 45.83
N ILE A 45 13.27 -23.96 46.54
CA ILE A 45 14.46 -24.76 46.23
C ILE A 45 14.22 -26.25 46.47
N ASP A 46 13.53 -26.62 47.54
CA ASP A 46 13.25 -28.02 47.94
C ASP A 46 11.97 -28.61 47.35
N ASN A 47 11.25 -27.86 46.51
CA ASN A 47 9.99 -28.33 45.97
C ASN A 47 10.19 -29.52 45.02
N ARG A 48 9.71 -30.70 45.44
CA ARG A 48 9.88 -31.97 44.72
C ARG A 48 9.26 -31.97 43.33
N VAL A 49 8.14 -31.28 43.12
CA VAL A 49 7.49 -31.14 41.80
C VAL A 49 8.35 -30.26 40.88
N ARG A 50 8.85 -29.10 41.37
CA ARG A 50 9.77 -28.23 40.62
C ARG A 50 11.03 -28.98 40.20
N ARG A 51 11.61 -29.76 41.12
CA ARG A 51 12.81 -30.59 40.90
C ARG A 51 12.52 -31.88 40.10
N ARG A 52 11.26 -32.14 39.75
CA ARG A 52 10.81 -33.27 38.90
C ARG A 52 11.19 -34.65 39.44
N PHE A 53 11.06 -34.85 40.75
CA PHE A 53 11.24 -36.16 41.37
C PHE A 53 10.22 -37.17 40.81
N LYS A 54 10.61 -38.45 40.73
CA LYS A 54 9.74 -39.56 40.32
C LYS A 54 8.49 -39.62 41.22
N GLY A 55 7.33 -39.91 40.64
CA GLY A 55 6.05 -40.03 41.36
C GLY A 55 5.33 -38.70 41.64
N GLN A 56 5.84 -37.57 41.16
CA GLN A 56 5.22 -36.26 41.33
C GLN A 56 4.34 -35.85 40.13
N LEU A 57 3.50 -34.83 40.33
CA LEU A 57 2.62 -34.27 39.30
C LEU A 57 3.41 -33.84 38.05
N ALA A 58 2.84 -34.09 36.87
CA ALA A 58 3.42 -33.68 35.60
C ALA A 58 3.49 -32.14 35.49
N MET A 59 4.55 -31.64 34.84
CA MET A 59 4.72 -30.23 34.54
C MET A 59 4.79 -29.98 33.03
N PRO A 60 4.35 -28.80 32.54
CA PRO A 60 4.64 -28.37 31.18
C PRO A 60 6.15 -28.40 30.91
N LYS A 61 6.52 -28.98 29.76
CA LYS A 61 7.88 -28.94 29.21
C LYS A 61 7.89 -28.09 27.93
N ILE A 62 9.07 -27.84 27.37
CA ILE A 62 9.19 -27.24 26.04
C ILE A 62 8.42 -28.13 25.03
N GLY A 63 7.58 -27.53 24.19
CA GLY A 63 6.72 -28.24 23.23
C GLY A 63 5.21 -28.14 23.49
N TYR A 64 4.79 -27.72 24.69
CA TYR A 64 3.38 -27.38 24.97
C TYR A 64 3.08 -25.97 24.45
N GLY A 65 2.15 -25.83 23.50
CA GLY A 65 1.78 -24.55 22.88
C GLY A 65 0.68 -24.71 21.83
N SER A 66 0.28 -23.60 21.18
CA SER A 66 -0.63 -23.66 20.02
C SER A 66 0.10 -24.22 18.79
N ASN A 67 -0.65 -24.83 17.86
CA ASN A 67 -0.15 -25.23 16.54
C ASN A 67 0.49 -24.01 15.84
N LYS A 68 1.56 -24.22 15.06
CA LYS A 68 2.26 -23.16 14.32
C LYS A 68 1.29 -22.32 13.48
N LYS A 69 0.33 -22.96 12.80
CA LYS A 69 -0.67 -22.29 11.93
C LYS A 69 -1.60 -21.33 12.69
N THR A 70 -1.93 -21.62 13.96
CA THR A 70 -2.87 -20.83 14.76
C THR A 70 -2.19 -20.17 15.97
N ARG A 71 -0.86 -20.06 15.95
CA ARG A 71 -0.09 -19.51 17.06
C ARG A 71 -0.27 -17.98 17.07
N HIS A 72 -0.58 -17.41 18.24
CA HIS A 72 -0.82 -15.97 18.45
C HIS A 72 -2.06 -15.38 17.77
N LEU A 73 -2.88 -16.20 17.10
CA LEU A 73 -4.19 -15.77 16.59
C LEU A 73 -5.22 -15.71 17.71
N LEU A 74 -6.09 -14.71 17.64
CA LEU A 74 -7.34 -14.62 18.38
C LEU A 74 -8.45 -15.38 17.63
N PRO A 75 -9.59 -15.70 18.28
CA PRO A 75 -10.70 -16.39 17.62
C PRO A 75 -11.30 -15.62 16.43
N ASN A 76 -11.11 -14.31 16.36
CA ASN A 76 -11.50 -13.46 15.22
C ASN A 76 -10.51 -13.52 14.04
N GLY A 77 -9.47 -14.35 14.11
CA GLY A 77 -8.45 -14.53 13.07
C GLY A 77 -7.32 -13.50 13.06
N LEU A 78 -7.35 -12.50 13.94
CA LEU A 78 -6.33 -11.46 14.02
C LEU A 78 -5.30 -11.77 15.12
N LYS A 79 -4.08 -11.26 14.99
CA LYS A 79 -3.05 -11.31 16.04
C LYS A 79 -3.24 -10.15 17.02
N LYS A 80 -2.79 -10.31 18.26
CA LYS A 80 -2.85 -9.24 19.26
C LYS A 80 -1.54 -8.46 19.30
N PHE A 81 -1.62 -7.14 19.22
CA PHE A 81 -0.49 -6.23 19.42
C PHE A 81 -0.81 -5.26 20.56
N VAL A 82 0.07 -5.20 21.57
CA VAL A 82 -0.17 -4.37 22.76
C VAL A 82 0.33 -2.96 22.50
N VAL A 83 -0.52 -1.95 22.70
CA VAL A 83 -0.20 -0.52 22.47
C VAL A 83 -0.24 0.28 23.77
N ASN A 84 0.72 1.18 23.95
CA ASN A 84 0.87 2.04 25.12
C ASN A 84 0.61 3.53 24.81
N ASN A 85 0.68 3.91 23.54
CA ASN A 85 0.54 5.29 23.06
C ASN A 85 -0.01 5.30 21.63
N VAL A 86 -0.35 6.49 21.12
CA VAL A 86 -0.93 6.69 19.78
C VAL A 86 0.03 6.27 18.67
N ARG A 87 1.34 6.53 18.81
CA ARG A 87 2.35 6.15 17.80
C ARG A 87 2.45 4.64 17.61
N GLU A 88 2.23 3.86 18.67
CA GLU A 88 2.17 2.40 18.58
C GLU A 88 0.92 1.89 17.87
N VAL A 89 -0.14 2.71 17.79
CA VAL A 89 -1.34 2.42 16.98
C VAL A 89 -1.02 2.64 15.50
N ASP A 90 -0.26 3.69 15.18
CA ASP A 90 0.18 3.99 13.80
C ASP A 90 1.00 2.85 13.18
N LEU A 91 1.74 2.09 14.00
CA LEU A 91 2.47 0.89 13.55
C LEU A 91 1.54 -0.19 12.96
N LEU A 92 0.26 -0.15 13.32
CA LEU A 92 -0.74 -1.11 12.84
C LEU A 92 -1.48 -0.63 11.59
N LEU A 93 -1.18 0.56 11.08
CA LEU A 93 -1.82 1.14 9.88
C LEU A 93 -1.73 0.19 8.67
N MET A 94 -0.54 -0.30 8.36
CA MET A 94 -0.32 -1.27 7.25
C MET A 94 -0.66 -2.72 7.63
N HIS A 95 -1.18 -2.95 8.84
CA HIS A 95 -1.36 -4.28 9.43
C HIS A 95 -2.74 -4.50 10.06
N ASN A 96 -3.71 -3.62 9.79
CA ASN A 96 -5.06 -3.63 10.39
C ASN A 96 -5.88 -4.90 10.08
N LYS A 97 -5.61 -5.59 8.97
CA LYS A 97 -6.19 -6.90 8.60
C LYS A 97 -5.50 -8.11 9.25
N SER A 98 -4.32 -7.93 9.85
CA SER A 98 -3.55 -9.00 10.49
C SER A 98 -3.47 -8.87 12.01
N PHE A 99 -3.57 -7.65 12.54
CA PHE A 99 -3.38 -7.34 13.94
C PHE A 99 -4.53 -6.50 14.50
N THR A 100 -4.80 -6.71 15.79
CA THR A 100 -5.67 -5.90 16.62
C THR A 100 -4.85 -5.19 17.67
N ALA A 101 -5.26 -3.99 18.03
CA ALA A 101 -4.67 -3.30 19.17
C ALA A 101 -5.30 -3.81 20.48
N GLU A 102 -4.46 -4.05 21.48
CA GLU A 102 -4.88 -4.17 22.88
C GLU A 102 -4.20 -3.06 23.67
N ILE A 103 -4.99 -2.17 24.25
CA ILE A 103 -4.43 -1.04 24.99
C ILE A 103 -3.89 -1.55 26.33
N ALA A 104 -2.61 -1.31 26.58
CA ALA A 104 -1.93 -1.79 27.78
C ALA A 104 -2.62 -1.32 29.06
N HIS A 105 -2.53 -2.15 30.11
CA HIS A 105 -3.18 -1.87 31.39
C HIS A 105 -2.65 -0.58 32.06
N GLY A 106 -1.40 -0.16 31.79
CA GLY A 106 -0.82 1.04 32.39
C GLY A 106 -1.28 2.39 31.82
N VAL A 107 -2.06 2.39 30.73
CA VAL A 107 -2.43 3.64 30.03
C VAL A 107 -3.55 4.39 30.77
N SER A 108 -3.38 5.71 30.94
CA SER A 108 -4.38 6.59 31.57
C SER A 108 -5.62 6.77 30.68
N SER A 109 -6.78 7.10 31.27
CA SER A 109 -8.05 7.26 30.54
C SER A 109 -7.96 8.24 29.37
N GLN A 110 -7.32 9.40 29.57
CA GLN A 110 -7.13 10.42 28.52
C GLN A 110 -6.34 9.88 27.32
N LYS A 111 -5.23 9.16 27.57
CA LYS A 111 -4.44 8.55 26.49
C LYS A 111 -5.18 7.41 25.80
N ARG A 112 -6.06 6.69 26.52
CA ARG A 112 -6.90 5.65 25.93
C ARG A 112 -7.91 6.24 24.93
N THR A 113 -8.49 7.41 25.22
CA THR A 113 -9.37 8.12 24.26
C THR A 113 -8.62 8.46 22.98
N ALA A 114 -7.45 9.08 23.07
CA ALA A 114 -6.63 9.42 21.89
C ALA A 114 -6.21 8.19 21.07
N ILE A 115 -5.89 7.08 21.75
CA ILE A 115 -5.59 5.78 21.10
C ILE A 115 -6.82 5.24 20.36
N LEU A 116 -8.03 5.37 20.93
CA LEU A 116 -9.26 4.90 20.31
C LEU A 116 -9.67 5.76 19.13
N GLU A 117 -9.59 7.08 19.25
CA GLU A 117 -9.83 8.01 18.15
C GLU A 117 -8.89 7.71 16.98
N ARG A 118 -7.59 7.56 17.26
CA ARG A 118 -6.62 7.21 16.23
C ARG A 118 -6.88 5.82 15.65
N ALA A 119 -7.18 4.82 16.48
CA ALA A 119 -7.50 3.47 15.99
C ALA A 119 -8.76 3.47 15.10
N LYS A 120 -9.74 4.34 15.38
CA LYS A 120 -10.94 4.52 14.56
C LYS A 120 -10.60 5.12 13.19
N VAL A 121 -9.75 6.16 13.16
CA VAL A 121 -9.24 6.77 11.91
C VAL A 121 -8.49 5.74 11.05
N LEU A 122 -7.71 4.85 11.66
CA LEU A 122 -6.90 3.86 10.93
C LEU A 122 -7.62 2.52 10.70
N GLY A 123 -8.91 2.41 11.05
CA GLY A 123 -9.69 1.17 10.92
C GLY A 123 -9.18 -0.01 11.77
N ILE A 124 -8.39 0.24 12.82
CA ILE A 124 -7.80 -0.81 13.65
C ILE A 124 -8.78 -1.27 14.73
N LYS A 125 -9.09 -2.56 14.73
CA LYS A 125 -9.93 -3.16 15.77
C LYS A 125 -9.21 -3.21 17.11
N VAL A 126 -9.80 -2.57 18.13
CA VAL A 126 -9.32 -2.59 19.51
C VAL A 126 -10.04 -3.66 20.31
N THR A 127 -9.30 -4.50 21.04
CA THR A 127 -9.85 -5.65 21.80
C THR A 127 -10.46 -5.27 23.15
N ASN A 128 -10.03 -4.15 23.76
CA ASN A 128 -10.47 -3.69 25.07
C ASN A 128 -10.88 -2.20 25.09
N PRO A 129 -11.78 -1.75 24.18
CA PRO A 129 -12.05 -0.33 24.00
C PRO A 129 -12.68 0.34 25.23
N ALA A 130 -13.58 -0.35 25.93
CA ALA A 130 -14.31 0.21 27.07
C ALA A 130 -13.51 0.25 28.39
N ALA A 131 -12.32 -0.36 28.47
CA ALA A 131 -11.64 -0.48 29.76
C ALA A 131 -11.19 0.89 30.30
N ARG A 132 -11.40 1.17 31.59
CA ARG A 132 -11.01 2.41 32.30
C ARG A 132 -11.63 3.72 31.78
N LEU A 133 -12.62 3.66 30.90
CA LEU A 133 -13.43 4.83 30.52
C LEU A 133 -14.68 4.83 31.41
N ARG A 134 -14.98 5.97 32.06
CA ARG A 134 -16.21 6.12 32.87
C ARG A 134 -17.42 6.25 31.93
N PRO A 135 -18.62 5.72 32.27
CA PRO A 135 -19.83 5.83 31.45
C PRO A 135 -20.46 7.24 31.38
N LEU A 136 -19.69 8.31 31.65
CA LEU A 136 -20.19 9.69 31.78
C LEU A 136 -19.62 10.64 30.71
N ALA A 137 -18.96 10.10 29.68
CA ALA A 137 -18.50 10.86 28.51
C ALA A 137 -18.98 10.24 27.18
N LEU A 138 -20.09 9.49 27.24
CA LEU A 138 -20.80 8.97 26.06
C LEU A 138 -22.14 9.67 25.82
N SER A 139 -22.55 10.60 26.69
CA SER A 139 -23.82 11.34 26.58
C SER A 139 -23.75 12.66 25.80
N HIS A 140 -22.55 13.21 25.55
CA HIS A 140 -22.42 14.44 24.72
C HIS A 140 -22.21 14.14 23.23
N LEU A 141 -21.99 12.87 22.86
CA LEU A 141 -21.85 12.39 21.48
C LEU A 141 -23.11 11.67 20.97
N ALA A 142 -24.17 11.62 21.78
CA ALA A 142 -25.42 10.90 21.48
C ALA A 142 -26.62 11.83 21.15
N ILE A 143 -26.38 13.07 20.72
CA ILE A 143 -27.46 14.05 20.39
C ILE A 143 -27.55 14.36 18.88
N ILE A 144 -26.76 13.73 18.00
CA ILE A 144 -26.95 13.84 16.54
C ILE A 144 -27.21 12.47 15.91
N LEU A 145 -28.01 11.62 16.56
CA LEU A 145 -28.56 10.39 15.96
C LEU A 145 -29.86 10.00 16.66
N ASP A 146 -30.95 10.72 16.39
CA ASP A 146 -32.28 10.10 16.28
C ASP A 146 -33.23 11.06 15.58
N LYS A 147 -33.94 10.58 14.55
CA LYS A 147 -34.76 11.30 13.54
C LYS A 147 -34.04 11.77 12.28
N ASP A 148 -33.46 10.83 11.53
CA ASP A 148 -33.50 10.80 10.06
C ASP A 148 -32.96 9.46 9.57
N ASP A 149 -33.65 8.38 9.94
CA ASP A 149 -33.37 7.02 9.44
C ASP A 149 -34.60 6.43 8.73
N GLN A 150 -35.17 7.23 7.82
CA GLN A 150 -36.16 6.78 6.83
C GLN A 150 -35.70 6.99 5.37
N TYR A 151 -34.45 7.41 5.14
CA TYR A 151 -33.90 7.56 3.79
C TYR A 151 -32.74 6.62 3.45
N LEU A 152 -32.28 5.77 4.39
CA LEU A 152 -31.18 4.82 4.13
C LEU A 152 -31.61 3.34 4.05
N THR A 153 -32.85 3.01 4.37
CA THR A 153 -33.37 1.63 4.26
C THR A 153 -34.10 1.34 2.95
N SER A 154 -34.35 2.36 2.11
CA SER A 154 -34.90 2.19 0.76
C SER A 154 -33.83 1.94 -0.31
N ASN A 155 -32.56 2.30 -0.09
CA ASN A 155 -31.49 2.05 -1.09
C ASN A 155 -30.69 0.76 -0.86
N ILE A 156 -30.60 0.26 0.38
CA ILE A 156 -29.91 -1.01 0.65
C ILE A 156 -30.78 -2.24 0.31
N LEU A 157 -32.11 -2.11 0.41
CA LEU A 157 -33.05 -3.15 -0.05
C LEU A 157 -33.40 -3.05 -1.55
N ALA A 158 -33.29 -1.86 -2.18
CA ALA A 158 -33.41 -1.73 -3.64
C ALA A 158 -32.17 -2.24 -4.41
N MET A 159 -30.99 -2.30 -3.77
CA MET A 159 -29.80 -2.93 -4.34
C MET A 159 -29.80 -4.47 -4.20
N ALA A 160 -30.58 -5.04 -3.28
CA ALA A 160 -30.67 -6.48 -3.07
C ALA A 160 -31.70 -7.19 -3.98
N TRP A 161 -32.35 -6.47 -4.89
CA TRP A 161 -33.36 -7.00 -5.84
C TRP A 161 -33.13 -6.50 -7.28
N ARG A 162 -31.86 -6.38 -7.70
CA ARG A 162 -31.47 -6.39 -9.11
C ARG A 162 -30.39 -7.45 -9.28
N GLY A 163 -30.73 -8.56 -9.93
CA GLY A 163 -29.86 -9.71 -10.13
C GLY A 163 -28.66 -9.42 -11.05
N GLY A 164 -27.67 -8.69 -10.54
CA GLY A 164 -26.36 -8.51 -11.14
C GLY A 164 -25.28 -9.18 -10.29
N ASN A 165 -24.50 -10.06 -10.88
CA ASN A 165 -23.44 -10.83 -10.23
C ASN A 165 -22.33 -9.86 -9.71
N THR A 166 -22.12 -9.75 -8.40
CA THR A 166 -21.14 -8.86 -7.75
C THR A 166 -19.66 -9.27 -7.96
N ARG A 167 -19.36 -10.05 -9.01
CA ARG A 167 -18.01 -10.54 -9.36
C ARG A 167 -17.32 -9.74 -10.48
N ASP A 168 -18.02 -8.79 -11.09
CA ASP A 168 -17.57 -8.11 -12.31
C ASP A 168 -16.94 -6.72 -12.07
N VAL A 169 -17.03 -6.15 -10.87
CA VAL A 169 -16.52 -4.80 -10.57
C VAL A 169 -15.53 -4.85 -9.40
N ARG A 170 -14.36 -4.23 -9.57
CA ARG A 170 -13.39 -4.00 -8.48
C ARG A 170 -13.81 -2.78 -7.67
N ALA A 171 -14.00 -2.93 -6.37
CA ALA A 171 -14.37 -1.78 -5.52
C ALA A 171 -13.21 -0.78 -5.37
N ALA A 172 -13.56 0.48 -5.05
CA ALA A 172 -12.63 1.52 -4.63
C ALA A 172 -12.16 1.28 -3.18
N SER A 173 -11.42 0.19 -2.97
CA SER A 173 -11.05 -0.37 -1.65
C SER A 173 -10.23 0.55 -0.74
N HIS A 174 -9.58 1.58 -1.30
CA HIS A 174 -8.73 2.52 -0.58
C HIS A 174 -9.37 3.92 -0.45
N ALA A 175 -10.58 4.11 -0.99
CA ALA A 175 -11.36 5.34 -0.82
C ALA A 175 -11.74 5.56 0.66
N GLY A 176 -11.61 6.79 1.13
CA GLY A 176 -11.84 7.17 2.54
C GLY A 176 -10.60 7.05 3.43
N ASP A 177 -9.55 6.34 2.99
CA ASP A 177 -8.29 6.20 3.72
C ASP A 177 -7.12 6.87 2.97
N TRP A 178 -6.93 6.55 1.69
CA TRP A 178 -5.78 7.04 0.90
C TRP A 178 -6.11 8.31 0.10
N TYR A 179 -7.39 8.51 -0.21
CA TYR A 179 -7.97 9.65 -0.90
C TYR A 179 -9.42 9.81 -0.42
N SER A 180 -10.05 10.98 -0.61
CA SER A 180 -11.42 11.19 -0.12
C SER A 180 -12.40 10.18 -0.75
N GLY A 181 -13.25 9.60 0.10
CA GLY A 181 -14.36 8.75 -0.33
C GLY A 181 -15.61 9.53 -0.76
N ASP A 182 -15.65 10.84 -0.49
CA ASP A 182 -16.70 11.72 -1.00
C ASP A 182 -16.34 12.19 -2.40
N GLY A 183 -17.16 11.81 -3.40
CA GLY A 183 -16.90 12.15 -4.79
C GLY A 183 -16.81 13.64 -5.09
N ARG A 184 -17.57 14.49 -4.37
CA ARG A 184 -17.53 15.95 -4.60
C ARG A 184 -16.27 16.57 -4.03
N GLU A 185 -15.84 16.11 -2.85
CA GLU A 185 -14.58 16.54 -2.25
C GLU A 185 -13.40 16.11 -3.13
N LEU A 186 -13.36 14.83 -3.51
CA LEU A 186 -12.30 14.29 -4.35
C LEU A 186 -12.21 15.00 -5.71
N ASP A 187 -13.34 15.28 -6.35
CA ASP A 187 -13.37 16.03 -7.60
C ASP A 187 -12.79 17.45 -7.44
N SER A 188 -13.14 18.13 -6.33
CA SER A 188 -12.65 19.47 -6.01
C SER A 188 -11.15 19.49 -5.74
N GLU A 189 -10.64 18.53 -4.97
CA GLU A 189 -9.21 18.35 -4.69
C GLU A 189 -8.40 18.18 -5.99
N LEU A 190 -8.81 17.21 -6.81
CA LEU A 190 -8.15 16.91 -8.10
C LEU A 190 -8.19 18.12 -9.04
N SER A 191 -9.34 18.77 -9.16
CA SER A 191 -9.50 20.00 -9.96
C SER A 191 -8.57 21.12 -9.49
N THR A 192 -8.44 21.28 -8.17
CA THR A 192 -7.59 22.31 -7.56
C THR A 192 -6.12 22.03 -7.81
N TRP A 193 -5.66 20.80 -7.60
CA TRP A 193 -4.27 20.44 -7.88
C TRP A 193 -3.92 20.59 -9.37
N LEU A 194 -4.79 20.15 -10.28
CA LEU A 194 -4.60 20.33 -11.73
C LEU A 194 -4.60 21.81 -12.17
N ARG A 195 -5.30 22.68 -11.44
CA ARG A 195 -5.29 24.13 -11.69
C ARG A 195 -4.02 24.80 -11.16
N ASN A 196 -3.49 24.31 -10.04
CA ASN A 196 -2.33 24.88 -9.36
C ASN A 196 -0.98 24.42 -9.94
N VAL A 197 -0.98 23.53 -10.94
CA VAL A 197 0.24 23.20 -11.69
C VAL A 197 0.80 24.47 -12.33
N GLY A 198 2.07 24.76 -12.04
CA GLY A 198 2.76 25.95 -12.53
C GLY A 198 3.14 25.84 -14.01
N HIS A 199 3.82 26.86 -14.52
CA HIS A 199 4.36 26.85 -15.88
C HIS A 199 5.66 26.03 -15.95
N THR A 200 5.83 25.33 -17.06
CA THR A 200 7.08 24.68 -17.49
C THR A 200 7.51 25.23 -18.85
N ASP A 201 8.74 24.95 -19.26
CA ASP A 201 9.25 25.35 -20.59
C ASP A 201 8.38 24.80 -21.73
N GLU A 202 7.77 23.64 -21.52
CA GLU A 202 6.82 23.03 -22.44
C GLU A 202 5.39 23.31 -21.97
N PRO A 203 4.52 23.91 -22.79
CA PRO A 203 3.16 24.23 -22.38
C PRO A 203 2.33 22.97 -22.16
N TYR A 204 1.35 23.08 -21.26
CA TYR A 204 0.37 22.03 -21.01
C TYR A 204 -0.91 22.22 -21.86
N PRO A 205 -1.53 21.14 -22.37
CA PRO A 205 -1.03 19.76 -22.35
C PRO A 205 0.20 19.58 -23.27
N VAL A 206 1.05 18.60 -22.96
CA VAL A 206 2.26 18.34 -23.73
C VAL A 206 1.88 17.59 -25.01
N LYS A 207 2.11 18.22 -26.17
CA LYS A 207 1.79 17.63 -27.48
C LYS A 207 2.49 16.28 -27.66
N GLY A 208 1.79 15.24 -28.10
CA GLY A 208 2.39 13.91 -28.30
C GLY A 208 2.85 13.23 -27.01
N CYS A 209 2.38 13.65 -25.84
CA CYS A 209 2.56 12.87 -24.61
C CYS A 209 1.86 11.51 -24.76
N LYS A 210 2.61 10.42 -24.62
CA LYS A 210 2.14 9.03 -24.76
C LYS A 210 2.15 8.26 -23.44
N ALA A 211 2.97 8.68 -22.49
CA ALA A 211 2.95 8.13 -21.15
C ALA A 211 3.31 9.17 -20.09
N ILE A 212 2.98 8.87 -18.84
CA ILE A 212 3.46 9.61 -17.66
C ILE A 212 4.06 8.65 -16.63
N ILE A 213 4.96 9.18 -15.80
CA ILE A 213 5.37 8.56 -14.53
C ILE A 213 4.79 9.43 -13.42
N ALA A 214 4.04 8.82 -12.50
CA ALA A 214 3.38 9.54 -11.41
C ALA A 214 3.41 8.73 -10.09
N PRO A 215 3.41 9.42 -8.93
CA PRO A 215 3.42 8.77 -7.62
C PRO A 215 2.09 8.12 -7.27
N HIS A 216 2.12 7.20 -6.29
CA HIS A 216 0.96 6.44 -5.79
C HIS A 216 0.88 6.38 -4.26
N ALA A 217 1.51 7.31 -3.53
CA ALA A 217 1.16 7.51 -2.13
C ALA A 217 -0.27 8.09 -1.96
N GLY A 218 -0.74 8.20 -0.72
CA GLY A 218 -2.01 8.85 -0.41
C GLY A 218 -2.04 10.31 -0.89
N TYR A 219 -3.20 10.77 -1.37
CA TYR A 219 -3.36 12.05 -2.07
C TYR A 219 -3.01 13.27 -1.22
N ALA A 220 -3.18 13.18 0.11
CA ALA A 220 -2.74 14.22 1.03
C ALA A 220 -1.22 14.52 0.95
N TYR A 221 -0.43 13.58 0.43
CA TYR A 221 1.02 13.73 0.26
C TYR A 221 1.42 13.90 -1.20
N SER A 222 0.98 12.99 -2.08
CA SER A 222 1.47 12.90 -3.46
C SER A 222 0.50 13.45 -4.51
N GLY A 223 -0.75 13.78 -4.13
CA GLY A 223 -1.77 14.28 -5.04
C GLY A 223 -1.29 15.52 -5.82
N PRO A 224 -0.83 16.59 -5.14
CA PRO A 224 -0.28 17.76 -5.81
C PRO A 224 0.88 17.44 -6.76
N ALA A 225 1.80 16.54 -6.38
CA ALA A 225 2.91 16.13 -7.22
C ALA A 225 2.43 15.36 -8.47
N ALA A 226 1.48 14.43 -8.31
CA ALA A 226 0.88 13.68 -9.42
C ALA A 226 0.19 14.59 -10.43
N ALA A 227 -0.42 15.69 -9.98
CA ALA A 227 -1.08 16.67 -10.86
C ALA A 227 -0.17 17.16 -11.98
N TRP A 228 1.14 17.32 -11.75
CA TRP A 228 2.10 17.76 -12.76
C TRP A 228 2.23 16.77 -13.92
N ALA A 229 2.21 15.47 -13.64
CA ALA A 229 2.20 14.44 -14.68
C ALA A 229 0.85 14.41 -15.40
N TYR A 230 -0.26 14.42 -14.67
CA TYR A 230 -1.60 14.37 -15.26
C TYR A 230 -1.96 15.60 -16.08
N LYS A 231 -1.39 16.77 -15.76
CA LYS A 231 -1.55 18.00 -16.55
C LYS A 231 -0.84 17.94 -17.91
N SER A 232 0.15 17.06 -18.06
CA SER A 232 0.83 16.81 -19.34
C SER A 232 -0.03 16.11 -20.38
N ILE A 233 -1.12 15.46 -19.98
CA ILE A 233 -1.91 14.60 -20.87
C ILE A 233 -2.76 15.43 -21.82
N ASP A 234 -2.52 15.28 -23.13
CA ASP A 234 -3.51 15.67 -24.15
C ASP A 234 -4.51 14.53 -24.30
N THR A 235 -5.75 14.77 -23.87
CA THR A 235 -6.79 13.73 -23.84
C THR A 235 -7.48 13.53 -25.19
N THR A 236 -7.10 14.27 -26.22
CA THR A 236 -7.77 14.24 -27.53
C THR A 236 -7.50 12.91 -28.24
N GLY A 237 -8.56 12.22 -28.67
CA GLY A 237 -8.45 10.97 -29.44
C GLY A 237 -8.12 9.71 -28.64
N ILE A 238 -7.67 9.83 -27.39
CA ILE A 238 -7.38 8.68 -26.51
C ILE A 238 -8.68 7.96 -26.14
N LYS A 239 -8.67 6.63 -26.31
CA LYS A 239 -9.76 5.70 -25.93
C LYS A 239 -9.32 4.65 -24.91
N ARG A 240 -8.00 4.42 -24.77
CA ARG A 240 -7.44 3.37 -23.92
C ARG A 240 -6.33 3.91 -23.04
N VAL A 241 -6.37 3.59 -21.76
CA VAL A 241 -5.34 3.97 -20.79
C VAL A 241 -4.75 2.72 -20.11
N PHE A 242 -3.51 2.39 -20.42
CA PHE A 242 -2.74 1.40 -19.67
C PHE A 242 -2.32 1.98 -18.32
N ILE A 243 -2.39 1.18 -17.26
CA ILE A 243 -1.90 1.58 -15.93
C ILE A 243 -0.99 0.47 -15.42
N LEU A 244 0.31 0.74 -15.37
CA LEU A 244 1.34 -0.18 -14.91
C LEU A 244 1.70 0.12 -13.45
N GLY A 245 1.34 -0.78 -12.54
CA GLY A 245 1.55 -0.62 -11.10
C GLY A 245 2.45 -1.69 -10.49
N PRO A 246 3.39 -1.39 -9.58
CA PRO A 246 4.16 -2.42 -8.90
C PRO A 246 3.30 -3.21 -7.90
N SER A 247 3.59 -4.49 -7.69
CA SER A 247 2.96 -5.26 -6.61
C SER A 247 3.59 -5.00 -5.24
N HIS A 248 2.77 -4.67 -4.24
CA HIS A 248 3.18 -4.47 -2.85
C HIS A 248 2.78 -5.62 -1.91
N HIS A 249 1.64 -6.26 -2.20
CA HIS A 249 0.97 -7.14 -1.22
C HIS A 249 1.18 -8.63 -1.49
N PHE A 250 1.50 -9.01 -2.73
CA PHE A 250 1.68 -10.40 -3.10
C PHE A 250 2.97 -10.59 -3.91
N TYR A 251 3.57 -11.76 -3.76
CA TYR A 251 4.72 -12.12 -4.57
C TYR A 251 4.25 -12.55 -5.96
N LEU A 252 4.81 -11.91 -6.98
CA LEU A 252 4.50 -12.17 -8.39
C LEU A 252 5.82 -12.22 -9.18
N GLU A 253 6.12 -13.37 -9.79
CA GLU A 253 7.22 -13.54 -10.74
C GLU A 253 6.68 -13.31 -12.16
N GLY A 254 6.35 -12.06 -12.51
CA GLY A 254 5.77 -11.70 -13.81
C GLY A 254 4.85 -10.49 -13.75
N CYS A 255 3.96 -10.38 -14.73
CA CYS A 255 2.89 -9.38 -14.76
C CYS A 255 1.52 -10.07 -14.62
N ALA A 256 0.55 -9.38 -14.03
CA ALA A 256 -0.79 -9.92 -13.80
C ALA A 256 -1.89 -8.96 -14.27
N LEU A 257 -2.97 -9.53 -14.79
CA LEU A 257 -4.14 -8.84 -15.33
C LEU A 257 -5.34 -9.02 -14.41
N SER A 258 -6.23 -8.04 -14.40
CA SER A 258 -7.51 -8.15 -13.68
C SER A 258 -8.43 -9.19 -14.31
N SER A 259 -9.31 -9.77 -13.48
CA SER A 259 -10.45 -10.57 -13.91
C SER A 259 -11.77 -9.78 -13.93
N CYS A 260 -11.75 -8.50 -13.57
CA CYS A 260 -12.93 -7.64 -13.50
C CYS A 260 -13.27 -7.06 -14.88
N LYS A 261 -14.45 -6.43 -14.97
CA LYS A 261 -14.92 -5.68 -16.14
C LYS A 261 -14.87 -4.17 -15.94
N GLU A 262 -14.96 -3.71 -14.71
CA GLU A 262 -14.90 -2.29 -14.37
C GLU A 262 -14.15 -2.09 -13.06
N TYR A 263 -13.47 -0.95 -12.93
CA TYR A 263 -12.92 -0.48 -11.67
C TYR A 263 -13.74 0.71 -11.17
N ASP A 264 -14.14 0.67 -9.91
CA ASP A 264 -14.93 1.73 -9.28
C ASP A 264 -14.05 2.88 -8.79
N THR A 265 -14.57 4.10 -8.82
CA THR A 265 -13.96 5.29 -8.19
C THR A 265 -15.08 6.20 -7.65
N PRO A 266 -14.82 7.03 -6.63
CA PRO A 266 -15.83 7.95 -6.09
C PRO A 266 -16.37 8.97 -7.10
N ILE A 267 -15.66 9.22 -8.19
CA ILE A 267 -16.02 10.20 -9.24
C ILE A 267 -16.42 9.53 -10.57
N GLY A 268 -16.67 8.23 -10.55
CA GLY A 268 -17.19 7.48 -11.70
C GLY A 268 -16.35 6.26 -12.06
N ARG A 269 -17.03 5.24 -12.59
CA ARG A 269 -16.41 3.97 -12.99
C ARG A 269 -15.54 4.11 -14.22
N LEU A 270 -14.58 3.21 -14.33
CA LEU A 270 -13.73 3.03 -15.49
C LEU A 270 -13.93 1.61 -16.04
N PRO A 271 -14.48 1.45 -17.26
CA PRO A 271 -14.58 0.13 -17.89
C PRO A 271 -13.18 -0.37 -18.26
N LEU A 272 -12.98 -1.69 -18.21
CA LEU A 272 -11.75 -2.33 -18.65
C LEU A 272 -11.85 -2.66 -20.14
N ASP A 273 -10.74 -2.52 -20.86
CA ASP A 273 -10.64 -2.96 -22.25
C ASP A 273 -10.47 -4.50 -22.27
N LEU A 274 -11.61 -5.19 -22.29
CA LEU A 274 -11.64 -6.65 -22.18
C LEU A 274 -11.02 -7.36 -23.39
N GLU A 275 -11.11 -6.76 -24.57
CA GLU A 275 -10.50 -7.29 -25.80
C GLU A 275 -8.97 -7.30 -25.67
N THR A 276 -8.39 -6.14 -25.34
CA THR A 276 -6.94 -6.01 -25.14
C THR A 276 -6.46 -6.89 -23.99
N ILE A 277 -7.22 -6.97 -22.91
CA ILE A 277 -6.87 -7.83 -21.76
C ILE A 277 -6.88 -9.31 -22.18
N GLU A 278 -7.82 -9.76 -23.01
CA GLU A 278 -7.84 -11.14 -23.51
C GLU A 278 -6.70 -11.40 -24.49
N GLU A 279 -6.36 -10.46 -25.37
CA GLU A 279 -5.18 -10.58 -26.23
C GLU A 279 -3.90 -10.75 -25.41
N LEU A 280 -3.70 -9.90 -24.40
CA LEU A 280 -2.55 -10.01 -23.49
C LEU A 280 -2.56 -11.35 -22.73
N ARG A 281 -3.73 -11.80 -22.26
CA ARG A 281 -3.89 -13.11 -21.59
C ARG A 281 -3.52 -14.26 -22.53
N SER A 282 -3.90 -14.19 -23.80
CA SER A 282 -3.66 -15.21 -24.82
C SER A 282 -2.17 -15.42 -25.14
N THR A 283 -1.32 -14.43 -24.85
CA THR A 283 0.15 -14.58 -24.95
C THR A 283 0.70 -15.66 -24.01
N GLY A 284 -0.05 -16.03 -22.96
CA GLY A 284 0.41 -16.97 -21.92
C GLY A 284 1.50 -16.39 -21.00
N ARG A 285 1.79 -15.09 -21.10
CA ARG A 285 2.85 -14.41 -20.34
C ARG A 285 2.33 -13.71 -19.08
N PHE A 286 1.02 -13.49 -18.98
CA PHE A 286 0.40 -12.77 -17.86
C PHE A 286 -0.38 -13.71 -16.96
N ALA A 287 -0.20 -13.56 -15.65
CA ALA A 287 -1.02 -14.22 -14.64
C ALA A 287 -2.39 -13.54 -14.54
N SER A 288 -3.38 -14.24 -13.98
CA SER A 288 -4.67 -13.64 -13.62
C SER A 288 -4.69 -13.32 -12.13
N MET A 289 -5.15 -12.12 -11.76
CA MET A 289 -5.33 -11.72 -10.37
C MET A 289 -6.65 -12.25 -9.82
N SER A 290 -6.65 -12.69 -8.56
CA SER A 290 -7.90 -12.85 -7.82
C SER A 290 -8.45 -11.48 -7.42
N ILE A 291 -9.78 -11.32 -7.35
CA ILE A 291 -10.43 -10.08 -6.89
C ILE A 291 -9.83 -9.52 -5.59
N ARG A 292 -9.50 -10.41 -4.65
CA ARG A 292 -8.89 -10.01 -3.37
C ARG A 292 -7.49 -9.42 -3.56
N ALA A 293 -6.67 -10.02 -4.41
CA ALA A 293 -5.32 -9.50 -4.69
C ALA A 293 -5.40 -8.16 -5.42
N ASP A 294 -6.39 -8.00 -6.29
CA ASP A 294 -6.67 -6.79 -7.04
C ASP A 294 -7.10 -5.64 -6.11
N GLU A 295 -8.08 -5.88 -5.23
CA GLU A 295 -8.55 -4.90 -4.22
C GLU A 295 -7.54 -4.67 -3.08
N ASP A 296 -6.67 -5.64 -2.77
CA ASP A 296 -5.59 -5.42 -1.79
C ASP A 296 -4.45 -4.54 -2.38
N GLU A 297 -4.30 -4.43 -3.71
CA GLU A 297 -3.26 -3.62 -4.36
C GLU A 297 -3.70 -2.17 -4.55
N HIS A 298 -2.86 -1.20 -4.14
CA HIS A 298 -3.19 0.22 -4.22
C HIS A 298 -2.47 0.97 -5.34
N SER A 299 -1.36 0.43 -5.86
CA SER A 299 -0.52 1.16 -6.81
C SER A 299 -1.27 1.58 -8.08
N ILE A 300 -2.19 0.73 -8.56
CA ILE A 300 -3.05 1.05 -9.71
C ILE A 300 -4.21 1.94 -9.27
N GLU A 301 -4.82 1.65 -8.11
CA GLU A 301 -6.00 2.36 -7.62
C GLU A 301 -5.76 3.86 -7.45
N MET A 302 -4.56 4.25 -7.00
CA MET A 302 -4.19 5.64 -6.80
C MET A 302 -4.17 6.47 -8.09
N HIS A 303 -4.16 5.83 -9.26
CA HIS A 303 -4.25 6.51 -10.55
C HIS A 303 -5.69 6.62 -11.08
N LEU A 304 -6.63 5.84 -10.56
CA LEU A 304 -7.99 5.77 -11.12
C LEU A 304 -8.78 7.08 -10.98
N PRO A 305 -8.81 7.75 -9.81
CA PRO A 305 -9.49 9.06 -9.72
C PRO A 305 -8.86 10.10 -10.65
N TYR A 306 -7.54 10.19 -10.71
CA TYR A 306 -6.87 11.12 -11.63
C TYR A 306 -7.18 10.82 -13.10
N VAL A 307 -7.15 9.55 -13.52
CA VAL A 307 -7.54 9.13 -14.87
C VAL A 307 -8.99 9.52 -15.14
N ARG A 308 -9.92 9.16 -14.24
CA ARG A 308 -11.34 9.50 -14.43
C ARG A 308 -11.55 11.01 -14.53
N LYS A 309 -10.81 11.81 -13.75
CA LYS A 309 -10.90 13.27 -13.75
C LYS A 309 -10.35 13.91 -15.01
N VAL A 310 -9.15 13.54 -15.44
CA VAL A 310 -8.53 14.12 -16.64
C VAL A 310 -9.33 13.77 -17.89
N PHE A 311 -9.94 12.59 -17.92
CA PHE A 311 -10.81 12.13 -19.00
C PHE A 311 -12.30 12.39 -18.71
N GLU A 312 -12.65 13.34 -17.85
CA GLU A 312 -14.05 13.66 -17.54
C GLU A 312 -14.87 13.92 -18.82
N GLY A 313 -16.05 13.30 -18.91
CA GLY A 313 -16.92 13.38 -20.09
C GLY A 313 -16.46 12.59 -21.32
N LYS A 314 -15.34 11.85 -21.25
CA LYS A 314 -14.84 11.00 -22.35
C LYS A 314 -15.12 9.52 -22.12
N ASP A 315 -15.46 8.84 -23.20
CA ASP A 315 -15.58 7.38 -23.25
C ASP A 315 -14.18 6.78 -23.42
N ILE A 316 -13.66 6.22 -22.33
CA ILE A 316 -12.36 5.57 -22.28
C ILE A 316 -12.48 4.25 -21.54
N SER A 317 -11.57 3.34 -21.86
CA SER A 317 -11.37 2.09 -21.13
C SER A 317 -9.94 2.00 -20.59
N ILE A 318 -9.73 1.17 -19.57
CA ILE A 318 -8.43 1.00 -18.93
C ILE A 318 -7.88 -0.43 -19.07
N VAL A 319 -6.56 -0.55 -19.06
CA VAL A 319 -5.84 -1.84 -19.02
C VAL A 319 -4.93 -1.84 -17.79
N PRO A 320 -5.42 -2.30 -16.62
CA PRO A 320 -4.62 -2.38 -15.40
C PRO A 320 -3.68 -3.58 -15.46
N ILE A 321 -2.38 -3.35 -15.26
CA ILE A 321 -1.34 -4.38 -15.23
C ILE A 321 -0.53 -4.23 -13.95
N VAL A 322 -0.59 -5.24 -13.08
CA VAL A 322 0.31 -5.33 -11.92
C VAL A 322 1.62 -5.96 -12.35
N VAL A 323 2.72 -5.26 -12.11
CA VAL A 323 4.09 -5.67 -12.42
C VAL A 323 4.76 -6.16 -11.14
N GLY A 324 5.16 -7.43 -11.14
CA GLY A 324 5.81 -8.08 -10.00
C GLY A 324 7.30 -7.79 -9.90
N ALA A 325 7.99 -8.64 -9.15
CA ALA A 325 9.45 -8.61 -9.04
C ALA A 325 10.05 -9.39 -10.21
N ILE A 326 10.43 -8.68 -11.26
CA ILE A 326 10.91 -9.25 -12.53
C ILE A 326 12.37 -8.87 -12.81
N SER A 327 13.05 -9.64 -13.66
CA SER A 327 14.41 -9.31 -14.12
C SER A 327 14.38 -8.24 -15.21
N ARG A 328 15.53 -7.61 -15.49
CA ARG A 328 15.68 -6.64 -16.58
C ARG A 328 15.34 -7.24 -17.95
N GLU A 329 15.69 -8.51 -18.16
CA GLU A 329 15.38 -9.23 -19.39
C GLU A 329 13.87 -9.48 -19.51
N ALA A 330 13.20 -9.76 -18.39
CA ALA A 330 11.75 -9.86 -18.34
C ALA A 330 11.07 -8.50 -18.55
N GLU A 331 11.61 -7.41 -18.00
CA GLU A 331 11.15 -6.04 -18.26
C GLU A 331 11.18 -5.73 -19.76
N ALA A 332 12.29 -6.03 -20.44
CA ALA A 332 12.41 -5.88 -21.90
C ALA A 332 11.41 -6.77 -22.65
N SER A 333 11.22 -8.02 -22.22
CA SER A 333 10.27 -8.95 -22.84
C SER A 333 8.81 -8.48 -22.71
N PHE A 334 8.39 -8.02 -21.53
CA PHE A 334 7.05 -7.45 -21.34
C PHE A 334 6.90 -6.12 -22.07
N GLY A 335 7.94 -5.29 -22.08
CA GLY A 335 7.97 -4.04 -22.85
C GLY A 335 7.73 -4.28 -24.34
N ALA A 336 8.41 -5.27 -24.94
CA ALA A 336 8.22 -5.64 -26.34
C ALA A 336 6.79 -6.14 -26.64
N ILE A 337 6.13 -6.83 -25.70
CA ILE A 337 4.72 -7.25 -25.85
C ILE A 337 3.80 -6.02 -25.84
N LEU A 338 4.08 -5.03 -24.98
CA LEU A 338 3.23 -3.84 -24.83
C LEU A 338 3.48 -2.78 -25.91
N ALA A 339 4.67 -2.74 -26.51
CA ALA A 339 5.07 -1.69 -27.46
C ALA A 339 4.07 -1.46 -28.61
N PRO A 340 3.55 -2.50 -29.31
CA PRO A 340 2.57 -2.29 -30.38
C PRO A 340 1.26 -1.65 -29.90
N TYR A 341 0.87 -1.85 -28.64
CA TYR A 341 -0.29 -1.20 -28.05
C TYR A 341 -0.01 0.25 -27.71
N LEU A 342 1.15 0.52 -27.11
CA LEU A 342 1.55 1.86 -26.67
C LEU A 342 1.82 2.82 -27.85
N GLU A 343 2.23 2.29 -29.00
CA GLU A 343 2.43 3.07 -30.24
C GLU A 343 1.11 3.70 -30.74
N ARG A 344 -0.03 3.01 -30.60
CA ARG A 344 -1.32 3.43 -31.17
C ARG A 344 -1.76 4.82 -30.73
N ASP A 345 -2.23 5.65 -31.65
CA ASP A 345 -2.67 7.04 -31.37
C ASP A 345 -3.81 7.15 -30.35
N ASP A 346 -4.64 6.11 -30.25
CA ASP A 346 -5.77 6.03 -29.31
C ASP A 346 -5.40 5.53 -27.90
N THR A 347 -4.11 5.26 -27.66
CA THR A 347 -3.62 4.63 -26.43
C THR A 347 -2.65 5.54 -25.66
N PHE A 348 -2.81 5.54 -24.34
CA PHE A 348 -1.97 6.27 -23.39
C PHE A 348 -1.53 5.36 -22.25
N CYS A 349 -0.40 5.65 -21.59
CA CYS A 349 0.13 4.83 -20.50
C CYS A 349 0.45 5.63 -19.23
N VAL A 350 0.02 5.11 -18.08
CA VAL A 350 0.38 5.61 -16.75
C VAL A 350 1.31 4.60 -16.10
N VAL A 351 2.52 5.05 -15.74
CA VAL A 351 3.48 4.26 -14.97
C VAL A 351 3.50 4.76 -13.54
N SER A 352 3.18 3.85 -12.63
CA SER A 352 3.02 4.14 -11.20
C SER A 352 4.34 3.97 -10.46
N SER A 353 4.88 5.03 -9.86
CA SER A 353 6.08 4.95 -9.02
C SER A 353 6.21 6.11 -8.04
N ASP A 354 6.33 5.78 -6.76
CA ASP A 354 7.07 6.60 -5.79
C ASP A 354 8.59 6.36 -5.93
N PHE A 355 9.38 7.28 -5.39
CA PHE A 355 10.85 7.25 -5.40
C PHE A 355 11.40 6.79 -4.05
N CYS A 356 12.46 7.39 -3.49
CA CYS A 356 13.07 6.91 -2.25
C CYS A 356 12.10 6.86 -1.06
N HIS A 357 11.93 5.67 -0.47
CA HIS A 357 11.35 5.44 0.85
C HIS A 357 12.47 5.41 1.88
N TRP A 358 12.82 6.59 2.41
CA TRP A 358 13.94 6.74 3.33
C TRP A 358 13.50 6.63 4.80
N GLY A 359 14.28 5.91 5.59
CA GLY A 359 14.18 5.85 7.04
C GLY A 359 14.27 4.44 7.59
N THR A 360 14.48 4.36 8.91
CA THR A 360 14.62 3.08 9.62
C THR A 360 13.39 2.18 9.47
N ARG A 361 12.18 2.76 9.33
CA ARG A 361 10.94 1.99 9.10
C ARG A 361 10.91 1.24 7.76
N PHE A 362 11.67 1.72 6.78
CA PHE A 362 11.81 1.09 5.46
C PHE A 362 13.07 0.22 5.37
N SER A 363 13.84 0.12 6.45
CA SER A 363 15.15 -0.53 6.46
C SER A 363 16.12 0.06 5.42
N TYR A 364 15.97 1.36 5.12
CA TYR A 364 16.76 2.05 4.12
C TYR A 364 17.20 3.43 4.63
N THR A 365 18.48 3.56 5.00
CA THR A 365 19.07 4.79 5.53
C THR A 365 20.34 5.19 4.79
N TYR A 366 20.41 4.87 3.49
CA TYR A 366 21.51 5.24 2.61
C TYR A 366 21.70 6.75 2.61
N TYR A 367 22.95 7.20 2.64
CA TYR A 367 23.31 8.59 2.83
C TYR A 367 24.63 8.94 2.17
N TYR A 368 24.63 10.01 1.39
CA TYR A 368 25.80 10.67 0.85
C TYR A 368 26.29 11.70 1.87
N PRO A 369 27.51 11.55 2.44
CA PRO A 369 28.01 12.44 3.48
C PRO A 369 28.55 13.78 2.96
N ASP A 370 28.76 13.90 1.66
CA ASP A 370 29.29 15.11 1.03
C ASP A 370 28.45 15.48 -0.20
N ALA A 371 28.07 16.76 -0.29
CA ALA A 371 27.36 17.35 -1.42
C ALA A 371 28.32 17.92 -2.48
N THR A 372 29.61 18.02 -2.16
CA THR A 372 30.58 18.73 -2.99
C THR A 372 30.83 17.95 -4.27
N LEU A 373 30.45 18.55 -5.40
CA LEU A 373 30.67 18.00 -6.74
C LEU A 373 32.17 17.67 -6.94
N GLY A 374 32.47 16.42 -7.25
CA GLY A 374 33.84 15.95 -7.55
C GLY A 374 34.61 15.34 -6.37
N VAL A 375 34.07 15.35 -5.16
CA VAL A 375 34.65 14.64 -4.00
C VAL A 375 33.94 13.30 -3.82
N GLU A 376 34.60 12.20 -4.18
CA GLU A 376 34.06 10.86 -3.97
C GLU A 376 34.22 10.41 -2.51
N THR A 377 33.35 10.91 -1.63
CA THR A 377 33.19 10.29 -0.30
C THR A 377 32.25 9.10 -0.42
N PRO A 378 32.66 7.88 -0.03
CA PRO A 378 31.80 6.71 -0.13
C PRO A 378 30.47 6.90 0.63
N PRO A 379 29.34 6.43 0.06
CA PRO A 379 28.07 6.46 0.75
C PRO A 379 28.08 5.57 1.99
N VAL A 380 27.29 5.94 2.99
CA VAL A 380 27.14 5.20 4.25
C VAL A 380 25.67 4.91 4.54
N HIS A 381 25.42 3.98 5.46
CA HIS A 381 24.09 3.82 6.04
C HIS A 381 24.06 4.49 7.42
N LEU A 382 23.18 5.48 7.58
CA LEU A 382 23.01 6.12 8.88
C LEU A 382 22.49 5.09 9.89
N SER A 383 23.02 5.18 11.10
CA SER A 383 22.64 4.34 12.23
C SER A 383 22.73 5.15 13.53
N ARG A 384 22.44 4.55 14.68
CA ARG A 384 22.64 5.25 15.97
C ARG A 384 24.10 5.62 16.24
N SER A 385 25.04 4.91 15.60
CA SER A 385 26.48 5.15 15.72
C SER A 385 27.07 5.91 14.54
N VAL A 386 26.31 6.12 13.46
CA VAL A 386 26.75 6.86 12.26
C VAL A 386 25.79 8.03 12.07
N ALA A 387 26.23 9.22 12.49
CA ALA A 387 25.48 10.45 12.39
C ALA A 387 25.59 11.07 10.98
N PRO A 388 24.59 11.84 10.54
CA PRO A 388 24.72 12.64 9.31
C PRO A 388 25.82 13.71 9.47
N ALA A 389 26.47 14.05 8.38
CA ALA A 389 27.42 15.16 8.31
C ALA A 389 26.69 16.50 8.51
N ALA A 390 27.32 17.42 9.24
CA ALA A 390 26.72 18.73 9.52
C ALA A 390 26.50 19.58 8.26
N SER A 391 27.34 19.38 7.23
CA SER A 391 27.28 20.08 5.95
C SER A 391 26.22 19.53 4.98
N GLN A 392 25.68 18.33 5.23
CA GLN A 392 24.80 17.64 4.28
C GLN A 392 23.56 17.08 4.99
N PRO A 393 22.45 17.84 5.05
CA PRO A 393 21.19 17.36 5.60
C PRO A 393 20.70 16.07 4.91
N ILE A 394 20.05 15.19 5.66
CA ILE A 394 19.57 13.88 5.15
C ILE A 394 18.67 14.07 3.93
N HIS A 395 17.72 15.01 4.00
CA HIS A 395 16.80 15.29 2.90
C HIS A 395 17.50 15.74 1.60
N GLN A 396 18.65 16.42 1.69
CA GLN A 396 19.45 16.79 0.51
C GLN A 396 20.18 15.58 -0.07
N SER A 397 20.69 14.68 0.77
CA SER A 397 21.23 13.41 0.30
C SER A 397 20.16 12.53 -0.37
N ILE A 398 18.93 12.51 0.15
CA ILE A 398 17.80 11.81 -0.49
C ILE A 398 17.51 12.46 -1.86
N SER A 399 17.47 13.80 -1.91
CA SER A 399 17.28 14.55 -3.15
C SER A 399 18.35 14.20 -4.18
N GLN A 400 19.63 14.22 -3.79
CA GLN A 400 20.75 13.84 -4.67
C GLN A 400 20.60 12.41 -5.18
N LEU A 401 20.23 11.46 -4.30
CA LEU A 401 20.01 10.06 -4.66
C LEU A 401 18.91 9.90 -5.70
N ASP A 402 17.76 10.56 -5.52
CA ASP A 402 16.64 10.47 -6.46
C ASP A 402 16.93 11.20 -7.78
N HIS A 403 17.62 12.34 -7.73
CA HIS A 403 18.01 13.05 -8.95
C HIS A 403 19.04 12.26 -9.77
N GLU A 404 19.94 11.48 -9.14
CA GLU A 404 20.81 10.53 -9.85
C GLU A 404 19.97 9.51 -10.66
N ALA A 405 18.89 8.98 -10.08
CA ALA A 405 17.95 8.10 -10.80
C ALA A 405 17.23 8.83 -11.93
N MET A 406 16.69 10.02 -11.66
CA MET A 406 15.96 10.83 -12.65
C MET A 406 16.85 11.19 -13.83
N THR A 407 18.11 11.58 -13.60
CA THR A 407 19.10 11.85 -14.65
C THR A 407 19.37 10.61 -15.49
N VAL A 408 19.58 9.45 -14.87
CA VAL A 408 19.78 8.18 -15.58
C VAL A 408 18.57 7.82 -16.46
N LEU A 409 17.36 8.15 -16.01
CA LEU A 409 16.10 7.90 -16.73
C LEU A 409 15.74 9.00 -17.74
N THR A 410 16.47 10.11 -17.80
CA THR A 410 16.14 11.24 -18.68
C THR A 410 16.60 10.93 -20.10
N LEU A 411 15.71 11.15 -21.07
CA LEU A 411 15.96 10.96 -22.49
C LEU A 411 15.55 12.21 -23.25
N PRO A 412 16.34 12.71 -24.21
CA PRO A 412 17.78 12.46 -24.45
C PRO A 412 18.68 12.95 -23.27
N PRO A 413 20.01 12.65 -23.20
CA PRO A 413 20.91 12.19 -24.28
C PRO A 413 21.05 10.68 -24.47
N SER A 414 20.64 9.87 -23.50
CA SER A 414 20.73 8.41 -23.61
C SER A 414 19.63 7.85 -24.53
N THR A 415 19.84 6.65 -25.06
CA THR A 415 18.74 5.84 -25.65
C THR A 415 17.94 5.17 -24.53
N ALA A 416 16.73 4.68 -24.81
CA ALA A 416 15.96 3.93 -23.81
C ALA A 416 16.69 2.66 -23.36
N ALA A 417 17.42 2.00 -24.28
CA ALA A 417 18.22 0.82 -23.97
C ALA A 417 19.37 1.12 -23.00
N ASP A 418 20.10 2.22 -23.24
CA ASP A 418 21.20 2.66 -22.38
C ASP A 418 20.68 3.07 -20.99
N ALA A 419 19.57 3.83 -20.95
CA ALA A 419 18.91 4.21 -19.71
C ALA A 419 18.45 2.99 -18.90
N HIS A 420 17.94 1.95 -19.57
CA HIS A 420 17.53 0.70 -18.90
C HIS A 420 18.69 -0.01 -18.22
N VAL A 421 19.84 -0.11 -18.91
CA VAL A 421 21.08 -0.68 -18.36
C VAL A 421 21.62 0.19 -17.22
N ALA A 422 21.70 1.50 -17.42
CA ALA A 422 22.21 2.44 -16.43
C ALA A 422 21.34 2.46 -15.18
N PHE A 423 20.01 2.41 -15.32
CA PHE A 423 19.07 2.38 -14.19
C PHE A 423 19.22 1.09 -13.38
N ALA A 424 19.37 -0.06 -14.04
CA ALA A 424 19.66 -1.31 -13.35
C ALA A 424 20.97 -1.26 -12.55
N LYS A 425 22.04 -0.68 -13.13
CA LYS A 425 23.32 -0.47 -12.42
C LYS A 425 23.16 0.47 -11.22
N TYR A 426 22.43 1.57 -11.39
CA TYR A 426 22.10 2.50 -10.32
C TYR A 426 21.38 1.78 -9.16
N LEU A 427 20.33 1.01 -9.45
CA LEU A 427 19.58 0.26 -8.45
C LEU A 427 20.45 -0.78 -7.74
N VAL A 428 21.37 -1.43 -8.45
CA VAL A 428 22.32 -2.38 -7.84
C VAL A 428 23.27 -1.67 -6.87
N LYS A 429 23.80 -0.50 -7.26
CA LYS A 429 24.74 0.32 -6.49
C LYS A 429 24.09 0.90 -5.23
N THR A 430 22.95 1.56 -5.38
CA THR A 430 22.34 2.35 -4.31
C THR A 430 21.34 1.57 -3.48
N LYS A 431 20.72 0.53 -4.07
CA LYS A 431 19.54 -0.14 -3.53
C LYS A 431 18.38 0.83 -3.26
N ASN A 432 18.29 1.94 -4.00
CA ASN A 432 17.21 2.90 -3.82
C ASN A 432 15.86 2.20 -3.92
N THR A 433 15.00 2.51 -2.97
CA THR A 433 13.69 1.88 -2.72
C THR A 433 12.59 2.37 -3.67
N ILE A 434 12.92 2.64 -4.94
CA ILE A 434 11.95 3.05 -5.96
C ILE A 434 10.98 1.88 -6.17
N CYS A 435 9.71 2.07 -5.80
CA CYS A 435 8.71 0.99 -5.80
C CYS A 435 8.30 0.58 -7.22
N GLY A 436 8.13 1.56 -8.13
CA GLY A 436 7.77 1.35 -9.53
C GLY A 436 8.96 1.08 -10.46
N ARG A 437 10.12 0.68 -9.93
CA ARG A 437 11.32 0.40 -10.75
C ARG A 437 11.06 -0.61 -11.89
N HIS A 438 10.22 -1.61 -11.65
CA HIS A 438 9.89 -2.63 -12.65
C HIS A 438 8.88 -2.12 -13.70
N PRO A 439 7.77 -1.45 -13.33
CA PRO A 439 6.96 -0.70 -14.30
C PRO A 439 7.76 0.28 -15.18
N ILE A 440 8.69 1.04 -14.59
CA ILE A 440 9.60 1.93 -15.33
C ILE A 440 10.47 1.10 -16.30
N GLY A 441 11.05 -0.01 -15.84
CA GLY A 441 11.82 -0.92 -16.69
C GLY A 441 11.00 -1.50 -17.86
N VAL A 442 9.73 -1.85 -17.65
CA VAL A 442 8.82 -2.32 -18.71
C VAL A 442 8.58 -1.21 -19.74
N LEU A 443 8.36 0.04 -19.29
CA LEU A 443 8.23 1.19 -20.20
C LEU A 443 9.51 1.42 -21.01
N LEU A 444 10.69 1.38 -20.38
CA LEU A 444 11.98 1.47 -21.08
C LEU A 444 12.16 0.35 -22.11
N GLY A 445 11.73 -0.87 -21.77
CA GLY A 445 11.72 -2.01 -22.68
C GLY A 445 10.83 -1.80 -23.90
N ALA A 446 9.63 -1.23 -23.69
CA ALA A 446 8.72 -0.89 -24.78
C ALA A 446 9.32 0.19 -25.70
N MET A 447 9.89 1.24 -25.12
CA MET A 447 10.53 2.30 -25.89
C MET A 447 11.78 1.80 -26.63
N THR A 448 12.57 0.90 -26.04
CA THR A 448 13.71 0.27 -26.70
C THR A 448 13.26 -0.52 -27.94
N PHE A 449 12.13 -1.22 -27.84
CA PHE A 449 11.55 -1.93 -28.98
C PHE A 449 11.14 -0.94 -30.08
N LEU A 450 10.46 0.16 -29.73
CA LEU A 450 10.04 1.19 -30.69
C LEU A 450 11.23 1.92 -31.34
N GLU A 451 12.28 2.25 -30.57
CA GLU A 451 13.53 2.81 -31.09
C GLU A 451 14.14 1.89 -32.14
N LYS A 452 14.27 0.60 -31.84
CA LYS A 452 14.96 -0.36 -32.69
C LYS A 452 14.15 -0.77 -33.93
N GLU A 453 12.87 -1.07 -33.75
CA GLU A 453 12.04 -1.68 -34.81
C GLU A 453 11.30 -0.63 -35.64
N LYS A 454 11.10 0.59 -35.12
CA LYS A 454 10.35 1.67 -35.77
C LYS A 454 11.16 2.95 -35.98
N GLY A 455 12.35 3.09 -35.40
CA GLY A 455 13.12 4.34 -35.45
C GLY A 455 12.47 5.48 -34.66
N ILE A 456 11.61 5.15 -33.70
CA ILE A 456 10.91 6.13 -32.87
C ILE A 456 11.80 6.52 -31.69
N HIS A 457 12.14 7.81 -31.56
CA HIS A 457 13.04 8.28 -30.52
C HIS A 457 12.28 8.87 -29.31
N PRO A 458 12.28 8.18 -28.15
CA PRO A 458 11.58 8.60 -26.96
C PRO A 458 12.22 9.81 -26.29
N THR A 459 11.39 10.57 -25.58
CA THR A 459 11.81 11.66 -24.69
C THR A 459 11.14 11.46 -23.34
N ILE A 460 11.90 11.57 -22.25
CA ILE A 460 11.41 11.62 -20.87
C ILE A 460 11.85 12.94 -20.27
N LYS A 461 10.89 13.77 -19.81
CA LYS A 461 11.19 14.95 -18.99
C LYS A 461 10.48 14.90 -17.66
N TRP A 462 11.24 15.16 -16.60
CA TRP A 462 10.74 15.32 -15.24
C TRP A 462 10.22 16.75 -15.04
N VAL A 463 9.00 16.86 -14.55
CA VAL A 463 8.31 18.14 -14.34
C VAL A 463 8.13 18.49 -12.86
N ARG A 464 8.29 17.51 -11.96
CA ARG A 464 8.19 17.74 -10.52
C ARG A 464 9.02 16.75 -9.72
N TYR A 465 9.61 17.23 -8.63
CA TYR A 465 10.19 16.43 -7.56
C TYR A 465 9.78 17.02 -6.21
N GLU A 466 9.33 16.18 -5.29
CA GLU A 466 8.96 16.55 -3.93
C GLU A 466 9.32 15.43 -2.94
N GLN A 467 9.35 15.76 -1.65
CA GLN A 467 9.48 14.80 -0.56
C GLN A 467 8.33 15.02 0.41
N SER A 468 7.78 13.93 0.96
CA SER A 468 6.69 13.98 1.94
C SER A 468 7.02 14.84 3.17
N SER A 469 8.31 14.93 3.52
CA SER A 469 8.84 15.75 4.61
C SER A 469 10.37 15.81 4.51
N ALA A 470 10.98 16.91 4.98
CA ALA A 470 12.43 16.99 5.11
C ALA A 470 12.93 16.15 6.29
N CYS A 471 13.63 15.05 6.03
CA CYS A 471 14.34 14.28 7.06
C CYS A 471 15.55 15.07 7.60
N LEU A 472 15.63 15.25 8.91
CA LEU A 472 16.72 15.95 9.60
C LEU A 472 17.52 15.01 10.50
N THR A 473 16.88 13.96 11.01
CA THR A 473 17.47 12.98 11.92
C THR A 473 17.17 11.55 11.46
N ILE A 474 17.94 10.58 11.96
CA ILE A 474 17.71 9.16 11.67
C ILE A 474 16.35 8.61 12.18
N ARG A 475 15.68 9.34 13.08
CA ARG A 475 14.35 8.96 13.55
C ARG A 475 13.25 9.37 12.58
N ASP A 476 13.57 10.25 11.64
CA ASP A 476 12.64 10.71 10.63
C ASP A 476 12.53 9.67 9.50
N SER A 477 11.50 9.84 8.67
CA SER A 477 11.29 9.03 7.49
C SER A 477 10.50 9.84 6.47
N SER A 478 10.82 9.68 5.20
CA SER A 478 10.13 10.35 4.09
C SER A 478 9.93 9.40 2.92
N VAL A 479 9.01 9.78 2.04
CA VAL A 479 8.86 9.18 0.71
C VAL A 479 9.04 10.30 -0.31
N SER A 480 9.79 10.05 -1.38
CA SER A 480 9.97 10.99 -2.47
C SER A 480 8.96 10.75 -3.60
N TYR A 481 8.54 11.82 -4.25
CA TYR A 481 7.58 11.82 -5.35
C TYR A 481 8.21 12.51 -6.55
N ALA A 482 8.10 11.89 -7.73
CA ALA A 482 8.54 12.49 -8.97
C ALA A 482 7.48 12.30 -10.05
N SER A 483 7.33 13.31 -10.91
CA SER A 483 6.38 13.30 -12.01
C SER A 483 7.10 13.59 -13.31
N ALA A 484 6.83 12.79 -14.33
CA ALA A 484 7.38 12.96 -15.67
C ALA A 484 6.32 12.72 -16.74
N TRP A 485 6.55 13.28 -17.90
CA TRP A 485 5.87 12.91 -19.13
C TRP A 485 6.85 12.26 -20.10
N VAL A 486 6.29 11.48 -21.01
CA VAL A 486 7.02 10.69 -22.00
C VAL A 486 6.37 10.85 -23.36
N ARG A 487 7.19 11.07 -24.39
CA ARG A 487 6.79 11.11 -25.81
C ARG A 487 7.56 10.02 -26.56
N PHE A 488 6.91 9.29 -27.44
CA PHE A 488 7.51 8.41 -28.44
C PHE A 488 6.56 8.29 -29.62
#